data_AF-A0A0F9GHS5-F1
#
_entry.id   AF-A0A0F9GHS5-F1
#
_cell.length_a   1.000
_cell.length_b   1.000
_cell.length_c   1.000
_cell.angle_alpha   90.00
_cell.angle_beta   90.00
_cell.angle_gamma   90.00
#
_symmetry.space_group_name_H-M   'P 1'
#
loop_
_entity.id
_entity.type
_entity.pdbx_description
1 polymer ?
#
loop_
_entity_poly.entity_id
_entity_poly.type
_entity_poly.pdbx_seq_one_letter_code
_entity_poly.pdbx_strand_id
1 'polypeptide(L)'
;MTEERTSIIEVGDIIRSSSGHPVLISRVEQGRYGCAIYGRWTDTYAPDHPYRAFLVPELLPCDWSYSWHGWSGRAFVTLPNGLQAGAVAWSQDGEDRGVEADDAKWENTIEAMKAEEGVMQSRPT
;
A
#
# COMPACT_ATOMS: atom_id res chain seq x y z
N MET A 1 18.73 21.62 15.18
CA MET A 1 19.11 21.16 13.84
C MET A 1 17.94 20.35 13.32
N THR A 2 17.29 20.80 12.25
CA THR A 2 16.31 20.00 11.52
C THR A 2 17.11 19.19 10.50
N GLU A 3 17.19 17.88 10.66
CA GLU A 3 17.76 16.99 9.65
C GLU A 3 16.97 17.19 8.34
N GLU A 4 17.67 17.43 7.24
CA GLU A 4 17.05 17.51 5.92
C GLU A 4 16.54 16.12 5.55
N ARG A 5 15.24 16.02 5.26
CA ARG A 5 14.65 14.77 4.80
C ARG A 5 15.25 14.35 3.47
N THR A 6 15.55 13.06 3.36
CA THR A 6 16.10 12.44 2.16
C THR A 6 15.03 11.74 1.33
N SER A 7 13.84 11.52 1.91
CA SER A 7 12.71 10.83 1.27
C SER A 7 11.36 11.44 1.69
N ILE A 8 10.32 11.14 0.90
CA ILE A 8 8.92 11.47 1.21
C ILE A 8 8.40 10.63 2.39
N ILE A 9 8.98 9.44 2.58
CA ILE A 9 8.62 8.47 3.61
C ILE A 9 9.90 7.89 4.23
N GLU A 10 10.03 7.95 5.54
CA GLU A 10 11.19 7.45 6.29
C GLU A 10 10.75 6.61 7.52
N VAL A 11 11.67 5.81 8.06
CA VAL A 11 11.43 5.10 9.32
C VAL A 11 11.23 6.10 10.45
N GLY A 12 10.24 5.88 11.31
CA GLY A 12 9.84 6.79 12.37
C GLY A 12 8.74 7.78 11.97
N ASP A 13 8.42 7.88 10.68
CA ASP A 13 7.30 8.69 10.22
C ASP A 13 5.95 8.11 10.66
N ILE A 14 4.99 9.00 10.84
CA ILE A 14 3.58 8.63 11.01
C ILE A 14 2.84 8.93 9.72
N ILE A 15 2.23 7.89 9.16
CA ILE A 15 1.26 8.01 8.08
C ILE A 15 -0.15 7.76 8.60
N ARG A 16 -1.17 8.03 7.78
CA ARG A 16 -2.55 7.64 8.08
C ARG A 16 -3.04 6.62 7.08
N SER A 17 -3.67 5.55 7.56
CA SER A 17 -4.43 4.62 6.70
C SER A 17 -5.64 5.32 6.08
N SER A 18 -6.29 4.65 5.12
CA SER A 18 -7.56 5.12 4.55
C SER A 18 -8.68 5.26 5.58
N SER A 19 -8.62 4.51 6.67
CA SER A 19 -9.53 4.61 7.82
C SER A 19 -9.18 5.75 8.79
N GLY A 20 -8.13 6.53 8.51
CA GLY A 20 -7.71 7.68 9.30
C GLY A 20 -6.82 7.34 10.50
N HIS A 21 -6.59 6.06 10.75
CA HIS A 21 -5.78 5.58 11.87
C HIS A 21 -4.28 5.82 11.61
N PRO A 22 -3.54 6.34 12.60
CA PRO A 22 -2.12 6.58 12.49
C PRO A 22 -1.31 5.27 12.53
N VAL A 23 -0.31 5.18 11.66
CA VAL A 23 0.65 4.07 11.59
C VAL A 23 2.06 4.64 11.73
N LEU A 24 2.82 4.14 12.70
CA LEU A 24 4.24 4.42 12.83
C LEU A 24 5.04 3.46 11.96
N ILE A 25 5.84 4.00 11.04
CA ILE A 25 6.67 3.23 10.13
C ILE A 25 7.91 2.71 10.87
N SER A 26 8.13 1.40 10.79
CA SER A 26 9.29 0.71 11.36
C SER A 26 10.27 0.22 10.31
N ARG A 27 9.82 0.01 9.07
CA ARG A 27 10.67 -0.41 7.95
C ARG A 27 10.09 0.06 6.62
N VAL A 28 10.97 0.40 5.70
CA VAL A 28 10.67 0.81 4.32
C VAL A 28 11.55 -0.01 3.39
N GLU A 29 10.97 -0.63 2.37
CA GLU A 29 11.68 -1.39 1.35
C GLU A 29 11.29 -0.87 -0.03
N GLN A 30 12.28 -0.50 -0.84
CA GLN A 30 12.06 -0.02 -2.20
C GLN A 30 12.03 -1.21 -3.17
N GLY A 31 10.93 -1.34 -3.90
CA GLY A 31 10.76 -2.30 -4.98
C GLY A 31 10.85 -1.64 -6.35
N ARG A 32 10.66 -2.46 -7.39
CA ARG A 32 10.59 -2.04 -8.79
C ARG A 32 9.34 -1.20 -9.07
N TYR A 33 8.18 -1.63 -8.57
CA TYR A 33 6.89 -0.99 -8.87
C TYR A 33 6.40 -0.03 -7.80
N GLY A 34 7.05 -0.04 -6.64
CA GLY A 34 6.53 0.68 -5.50
C GLY A 34 7.42 0.55 -4.27
N CYS A 35 6.84 0.88 -3.13
CA CYS A 35 7.52 0.84 -1.85
C CYS A 35 6.70 0.06 -0.84
N ALA A 36 7.29 -0.98 -0.24
CA ALA A 36 6.68 -1.71 0.85
C ALA A 36 6.97 -0.98 2.16
N ILE A 37 5.92 -0.65 2.90
CA ILE A 37 6.01 -0.05 4.22
C ILE A 37 5.51 -1.03 5.27
N TYR A 38 6.24 -1.09 6.37
CA TYR A 38 5.92 -1.89 7.54
C TYR A 38 5.85 -0.97 8.75
N GLY A 39 4.93 -1.26 9.65
CA GLY A 39 4.71 -0.43 10.81
C GLY A 39 3.78 -1.07 11.83
N ARG A 40 3.25 -0.23 12.69
CA ARG A 40 2.24 -0.59 13.67
C ARG A 40 1.24 0.53 13.86
N TRP A 41 0.01 0.17 14.18
CA TRP A 41 -1.00 1.14 14.62
C TRP A 41 -0.56 1.77 15.94
N THR A 42 -0.75 3.09 16.07
CA THR A 42 -0.39 3.82 17.30
C THR A 42 -1.60 4.23 18.13
N ASP A 43 -2.82 3.96 17.67
CA ASP A 43 -4.06 4.25 18.39
C ASP A 43 -4.81 2.99 18.87
N THR A 44 -5.85 3.25 19.66
CA THR A 44 -6.47 2.32 20.63
C THR A 44 -7.11 1.06 20.07
N TYR A 45 -7.25 0.91 18.74
CA TYR A 45 -7.99 -0.23 18.19
C TYR A 45 -7.16 -1.52 18.18
N ALA A 46 -5.84 -1.41 18.03
CA ALA A 46 -4.90 -2.51 18.15
C ALA A 46 -3.46 -1.96 18.20
N PRO A 47 -3.08 -1.23 19.28
CA PRO A 47 -1.72 -0.72 19.41
C PRO A 47 -0.75 -1.90 19.26
N ASP A 48 0.32 -1.69 18.50
CA ASP A 48 1.31 -2.71 18.15
C ASP A 48 0.88 -3.80 17.16
N HIS A 49 -0.36 -3.81 16.67
CA HIS A 49 -0.72 -4.76 15.60
C HIS A 49 0.06 -4.42 14.33
N PRO A 50 0.68 -5.42 13.66
CA PRO A 50 1.51 -5.18 12.49
C PRO A 50 0.69 -4.55 11.38
N TYR A 51 1.30 -3.58 10.73
CA TYR A 51 0.78 -2.93 9.53
C TYR A 51 1.74 -3.21 8.38
N ARG A 52 1.18 -3.54 7.21
CA ARG A 52 1.93 -3.68 5.97
C ARG A 52 1.11 -3.15 4.80
N ALA A 53 1.73 -2.32 3.97
CA ALA A 53 1.14 -1.88 2.72
C ALA A 53 2.22 -1.76 1.64
N PHE A 54 1.85 -2.00 0.39
CA PHE A 54 2.68 -1.73 -0.77
C PHE A 54 2.12 -0.52 -1.50
N LEU A 55 2.90 0.57 -1.51
CA LEU A 55 2.54 1.84 -2.12
C LEU A 55 2.94 1.81 -3.58
N VAL A 56 1.96 2.00 -4.47
CA VAL A 56 2.18 1.89 -5.91
C VAL A 56 1.85 3.23 -6.56
N PRO A 57 2.82 3.93 -7.17
CA PRO A 57 2.59 5.25 -7.77
C PRO A 57 1.53 5.27 -8.88
N GLU A 58 1.41 4.16 -9.61
CA GLU A 58 0.44 4.01 -10.72
C GLU A 58 -0.99 3.76 -10.22
N LEU A 59 -1.14 3.32 -8.97
CA LEU A 59 -2.44 3.10 -8.37
C LEU A 59 -3.00 4.44 -7.86
N LEU A 60 -4.12 4.87 -8.44
CA LEU A 60 -4.82 6.05 -7.93
C LEU A 60 -5.38 5.79 -6.52
N PRO A 61 -5.33 6.77 -5.62
CA PRO A 61 -6.02 6.71 -4.33
C PRO A 61 -7.49 6.33 -4.51
N CYS A 62 -7.97 5.38 -3.72
CA CYS A 62 -9.35 4.91 -3.78
C CYS A 62 -9.88 4.52 -2.41
N ASP A 63 -11.21 4.52 -2.27
CA ASP A 63 -11.86 3.96 -1.09
C ASP A 63 -11.52 2.48 -0.94
N TRP A 64 -11.57 2.02 0.31
CA TRP A 64 -11.20 0.65 0.64
C TRP A 64 -12.05 -0.37 -0.12
N SER A 65 -11.38 -1.28 -0.84
CA SER A 65 -12.01 -2.43 -1.50
C SER A 65 -11.32 -3.71 -1.08
N TYR A 66 -12.09 -4.70 -0.64
CA TYR A 66 -11.57 -6.00 -0.23
C TYR A 66 -11.28 -6.92 -1.42
N SER A 67 -10.36 -7.87 -1.22
CA SER A 67 -10.13 -9.00 -2.14
C SER A 67 -9.88 -8.60 -3.60
N TRP A 68 -9.07 -7.56 -3.82
CA TRP A 68 -8.83 -6.98 -5.15
C TRP A 68 -7.61 -7.63 -5.82
N HIS A 69 -7.81 -8.35 -6.94
CA HIS A 69 -6.76 -9.05 -7.72
C HIS A 69 -5.76 -9.86 -6.87
N GLY A 70 -6.28 -10.61 -5.89
CA GLY A 70 -5.45 -11.43 -5.00
C GLY A 70 -4.77 -10.66 -3.86
N TRP A 71 -4.88 -9.33 -3.82
CA TRP A 71 -4.61 -8.52 -2.62
C TRP A 71 -5.78 -8.59 -1.67
N SER A 72 -5.50 -8.37 -0.39
CA SER A 72 -6.56 -8.46 0.63
C SER A 72 -7.39 -7.19 0.66
N GLY A 73 -6.81 -6.09 0.21
CA GLY A 73 -7.55 -4.96 -0.29
C GLY A 73 -6.67 -3.96 -1.02
N ARG A 74 -7.33 -2.98 -1.65
CA ARG A 74 -6.72 -1.74 -2.12
C ARG A 74 -7.36 -0.55 -1.41
N ALA A 75 -6.59 0.51 -1.23
CA ALA A 75 -7.01 1.74 -0.60
C ALA A 75 -6.02 2.87 -0.90
N PHE A 76 -6.03 3.91 -0.07
CA PHE A 76 -5.00 4.93 -0.02
C PHE A 76 -4.32 4.99 1.35
N VAL A 77 -3.14 5.59 1.39
CA VAL A 77 -2.51 6.12 2.61
C VAL A 77 -2.28 7.61 2.45
N THR A 78 -2.31 8.34 3.57
CA THR A 78 -1.91 9.75 3.61
C THR A 78 -0.50 9.85 4.18
N LEU A 79 0.41 10.38 3.38
CA LEU A 79 1.82 10.55 3.71
C LEU A 79 2.04 11.76 4.64
N PRO A 80 3.23 11.90 5.27
CA PRO A 80 3.48 12.96 6.24
C PRO A 80 3.37 14.38 5.65
N ASN A 81 3.54 14.53 4.35
CA ASN A 81 3.37 15.79 3.61
C ASN A 81 1.92 16.05 3.17
N GLY A 82 0.97 15.19 3.54
CA GLY A 82 -0.45 15.29 3.17
C GLY A 82 -0.81 14.69 1.81
N LEU A 83 0.16 14.20 1.03
CA LEU A 83 -0.12 13.53 -0.24
C LEU A 83 -0.83 12.19 0.00
N GLN A 84 -1.80 11.86 -0.84
CA GLN A 84 -2.41 10.53 -0.86
C GLN A 84 -1.72 9.65 -1.90
N ALA A 85 -1.33 8.45 -1.49
CA ALA A 85 -0.77 7.42 -2.36
C ALA A 85 -1.69 6.20 -2.40
N GLY A 86 -1.88 5.62 -3.57
CA GLY A 86 -2.56 4.33 -3.71
C GLY A 86 -1.75 3.23 -3.03
N ALA A 87 -2.46 2.34 -2.34
CA ALA A 87 -1.86 1.28 -1.56
C ALA A 87 -2.63 -0.02 -1.74
N VAL A 88 -1.91 -1.14 -1.75
CA VAL A 88 -2.48 -2.48 -1.61
C VAL A 88 -2.02 -3.11 -0.30
N ALA A 89 -2.88 -3.92 0.30
CA ALA A 89 -2.66 -4.56 1.58
C ALA A 89 -2.60 -6.09 1.45
N TRP A 90 -1.86 -6.70 2.37
CA TRP A 90 -1.91 -8.14 2.61
C TRP A 90 -2.80 -8.46 3.80
N SER A 91 -3.49 -9.59 3.73
CA SER A 91 -4.21 -10.17 4.85
C SER A 91 -3.17 -10.78 5.78
N GLN A 92 -3.56 -10.79 7.06
CA GLN A 92 -2.79 -11.08 8.26
C GLN A 92 -2.13 -12.47 8.34
N ASP A 93 -1.78 -13.12 7.24
CA ASP A 93 -1.11 -14.44 7.28
C ASP A 93 0.37 -14.36 7.69
N GLY A 94 0.82 -13.20 8.19
CA GLY A 94 2.02 -13.07 9.02
C GLY A 94 3.36 -13.30 8.32
N GLU A 95 3.38 -13.81 7.09
CA GLU A 95 4.61 -13.96 6.33
C GLU A 95 5.01 -12.63 5.70
N ASP A 96 6.03 -12.04 6.30
CA ASP A 96 6.88 -11.07 5.62
C ASP A 96 7.59 -11.77 4.45
N ARG A 97 7.09 -11.54 3.23
CA ARG A 97 7.66 -12.08 1.99
C ARG A 97 8.63 -11.11 1.31
N GLY A 98 8.86 -9.95 1.91
CA GLY A 98 9.67 -8.87 1.34
C GLY A 98 9.05 -8.20 0.12
N VAL A 99 9.66 -7.08 -0.28
CA VAL A 99 9.18 -6.27 -1.41
C VAL A 99 9.25 -6.97 -2.77
N GLU A 100 10.16 -7.92 -2.98
CA GLU A 100 10.25 -8.68 -4.25
C GLU A 100 8.99 -9.51 -4.52
N ALA A 101 8.38 -10.08 -3.47
CA ALA A 101 7.12 -10.80 -3.60
C ALA A 101 5.95 -9.86 -3.91
N ASP A 102 6.00 -8.61 -3.42
CA ASP A 102 5.01 -7.60 -3.75
C ASP A 102 5.13 -7.17 -5.21
N ASP A 103 6.35 -6.96 -5.71
CA ASP A 103 6.61 -6.65 -7.11
C ASP A 103 6.08 -7.75 -8.04
N ALA A 104 6.41 -9.02 -7.75
CA ALA A 104 5.94 -10.14 -8.56
C ALA A 104 4.41 -10.27 -8.55
N LYS A 105 3.76 -9.97 -7.42
CA LYS A 105 2.29 -9.96 -7.33
C LYS A 105 1.69 -8.76 -8.06
N TRP A 106 2.36 -7.61 -8.03
CA TRP A 106 1.92 -6.44 -8.76
C TRP A 106 2.00 -6.65 -10.28
N GLU A 107 3.03 -7.32 -10.79
CA GLU A 107 3.10 -7.73 -12.20
C GLU A 107 1.86 -8.54 -12.63
N ASN A 108 1.45 -9.51 -11.81
CA ASN A 108 0.21 -10.27 -12.06
C ASN A 108 -1.05 -9.40 -11.98
N THR A 109 -1.04 -8.37 -11.12
CA THR A 109 -2.14 -7.42 -10.96
C THR A 109 -2.29 -6.54 -12.19
N ILE A 110 -1.18 -6.08 -12.77
CA ILE A 110 -1.17 -5.31 -14.03
C ILE A 110 -1.84 -6.11 -15.15
N GLU A 111 -1.48 -7.39 -15.30
CA GLU A 111 -2.08 -8.23 -16.34
C GLU A 111 -3.57 -8.49 -16.11
N ALA A 112 -3.99 -8.66 -14.85
CA ALA A 112 -5.41 -8.79 -14.50
C ALA A 112 -6.21 -7.51 -14.83
N MET A 113 -5.67 -6.33 -14.50
CA MET A 113 -6.32 -5.04 -14.82
C MET A 113 -6.48 -4.85 -16.34
N LYS A 114 -5.43 -5.16 -17.13
CA LYS A 114 -5.50 -5.10 -18.60
C LYS A 114 -6.56 -6.04 -19.17
N ALA A 115 -6.69 -7.24 -18.61
CA ALA A 115 -7.70 -8.20 -19.05
C ALA A 115 -9.13 -7.69 -18.82
N GLU A 116 -9.39 -7.02 -17.70
CA GLU A 116 -10.69 -6.42 -17.39
C GLU A 116 -11.04 -5.27 -18.33
N GLU A 117 -10.06 -4.39 -18.62
CA GLU A 117 -10.24 -3.31 -19.60
C GLU A 117 -10.58 -3.87 -21.00
N GLY A 118 -9.91 -4.94 -21.43
CA GLY A 118 -10.18 -5.62 -22.70
C GLY A 118 -11.56 -6.29 -22.75
N VAL A 119 -12.06 -6.82 -21.63
CA VAL A 119 -13.40 -7.41 -21.53
C VAL A 119 -14.50 -6.34 -21.61
N MET A 120 -14.29 -5.15 -21.03
CA MET A 120 -15.26 -4.06 -21.11
C MET A 120 -15.39 -3.49 -22.53
N GLN A 121 -14.30 -3.45 -23.30
CA GLN A 121 -14.32 -3.02 -24.71
C GLN A 121 -15.01 -4.03 -25.64
N SER A 122 -15.12 -5.29 -25.24
CA SER A 122 -15.62 -6.39 -26.09
C SER A 122 -17.12 -6.67 -25.93
N ARG A 123 -17.86 -5.93 -25.11
CA ARG A 123 -19.32 -6.05 -25.03
C ARG A 123 -19.99 -5.15 -26.08
N PRO A 124 -20.69 -5.71 -27.09
CA PRO A 124 -21.56 -4.92 -27.94
C PRO A 124 -22.73 -4.40 -27.10
N THR A 125 -23.11 -3.15 -27.31
CA THR A 125 -24.40 -2.59 -26.83
C THR A 125 -25.54 -3.02 -27.73
#